data_AF-A0AAQ3WY62-F1
#
_entry.id   AF-A0AAQ3WY62-F1
#
_cell.length_a   1.000
_cell.length_b   1.000
_cell.length_c   1.000
_cell.angle_alpha   90.00
_cell.angle_beta   90.00
_cell.angle_gamma   90.00
#
_symmetry.space_group_name_H-M   'P 1'
#
loop_
_entity.id
_entity.type
_entity.pdbx_description
1 polymer ?
#
loop_
_entity_poly.entity_id
_entity_poly.type
_entity_poly.pdbx_seq_one_letter_code
_entity_poly.pdbx_strand_id
1 'polypeptide(L)'
;MQNALCASNQNGEFQDTDGMEPAYMGALSCGDYGDLIDLMDRTGPVLEKLSCETANELLRVIAGQFLNKKFFDLALPWLQQLADLSTIYKTSQLFASVRTQKEFLSALEEAATSGYM
;
A
#
# COMPACT_ATOMS: atom_id res chain seq x y z
N MET A 1 -25.47 -12.94 35.99
CA MET A 1 -24.62 -13.63 35.00
C MET A 1 -24.50 -12.72 33.79
N GLN A 2 -23.29 -12.57 33.26
CA GLN A 2 -22.88 -11.55 32.29
C GLN A 2 -23.63 -11.62 30.94
N ASN A 3 -23.77 -10.42 30.38
CA ASN A 3 -24.06 -10.06 28.99
C ASN A 3 -23.30 -10.89 27.93
N ALA A 4 -23.89 -11.11 26.76
CA ALA A 4 -23.62 -10.27 25.59
C ALA A 4 -24.44 -10.73 24.38
N LEU A 5 -25.13 -9.76 23.81
CA LEU A 5 -26.02 -9.81 22.67
C LEU A 5 -25.19 -9.67 21.38
N CYS A 6 -25.55 -10.50 20.40
CA CYS A 6 -25.51 -10.27 18.96
C CYS A 6 -24.24 -9.73 18.27
N ALA A 7 -23.78 -10.59 17.34
CA ALA A 7 -23.53 -10.28 15.94
C ALA A 7 -22.50 -9.19 15.63
N SER A 8 -21.35 -9.64 15.15
CA SER A 8 -20.66 -8.96 14.05
C SER A 8 -20.25 -10.02 13.04
N ASN A 9 -21.23 -10.47 12.26
CA ASN A 9 -20.97 -10.93 10.91
C ASN A 9 -20.53 -9.70 10.11
N GLN A 10 -19.24 -9.42 10.09
CA GLN A 10 -18.66 -8.68 8.98
C GLN A 10 -18.16 -9.72 7.99
N ASN A 11 -19.13 -10.29 7.27
CA ASN A 11 -18.93 -10.73 5.89
C ASN A 11 -18.59 -9.45 5.11
N GLY A 12 -17.32 -9.04 5.14
CA GLY A 12 -16.75 -8.35 4.01
C GLY A 12 -16.55 -9.43 2.96
N GLU A 13 -17.51 -9.54 2.04
CA GLU A 13 -17.30 -10.23 0.78
C GLU A 13 -15.93 -9.77 0.23
N PHE A 14 -14.93 -10.64 0.27
CA PHE A 14 -13.73 -10.50 -0.55
C PHE A 14 -14.23 -10.64 -1.98
N GLN A 15 -14.67 -9.53 -2.53
CA GLN A 15 -15.04 -9.37 -3.92
C GLN A 15 -13.84 -9.86 -4.74
N ASP A 16 -14.06 -10.87 -5.59
CA ASP A 16 -13.07 -11.44 -6.51
C ASP A 16 -12.21 -10.33 -7.14
N THR A 17 -11.01 -10.11 -6.59
CA THR A 17 -9.92 -9.44 -7.28
C THR A 17 -9.09 -10.54 -7.91
N ASP A 18 -9.60 -11.03 -9.05
CA ASP A 18 -8.93 -11.92 -10.02
C ASP A 18 -7.39 -11.91 -9.88
N GLY A 19 -6.85 -12.83 -9.09
CA GLY A 19 -5.41 -13.05 -8.86
C GLY A 19 -4.54 -11.89 -8.31
N MET A 20 -5.07 -10.68 -8.13
CA MET A 20 -4.25 -9.49 -7.90
C MET A 20 -3.67 -9.43 -6.48
N GLU A 21 -4.52 -9.53 -5.46
CA GLU A 21 -4.09 -9.56 -4.06
C GLU A 21 -3.01 -10.63 -3.79
N PRO A 22 -3.21 -11.92 -4.15
CA PRO A 22 -2.19 -12.95 -3.92
C PRO A 22 -0.92 -12.74 -4.75
N ALA A 23 -0.99 -12.14 -5.95
CA ALA A 23 0.19 -11.80 -6.73
C ALA A 23 1.04 -10.73 -6.03
N TYR A 24 0.42 -9.68 -5.50
CA TYR A 24 1.11 -8.64 -4.75
C TYR A 24 1.70 -9.18 -3.44
N MET A 25 0.96 -9.98 -2.68
CA MET A 25 1.48 -10.62 -1.47
C MET A 25 2.71 -11.49 -1.75
N GLY A 26 2.66 -12.27 -2.84
CA GLY A 26 3.78 -13.11 -3.27
C GLY A 26 5.02 -12.29 -3.62
N ALA A 27 4.87 -11.25 -4.44
CA ALA A 27 5.96 -10.37 -4.84
C ALA A 27 6.58 -9.62 -3.64
N LEU A 28 5.76 -9.09 -2.74
CA LEU A 28 6.21 -8.39 -1.53
C LEU A 28 6.94 -9.31 -0.55
N SER A 29 6.58 -10.59 -0.51
CA SER A 29 7.21 -11.59 0.36
C SER A 29 8.55 -12.14 -0.18
N CYS A 30 8.82 -11.97 -1.47
CA CYS A 30 10.02 -12.52 -2.12
C CYS A 30 11.31 -11.78 -1.72
N GLY A 31 11.21 -10.50 -1.40
CA GLY A 31 12.36 -9.65 -1.03
C GLY A 31 13.27 -9.23 -2.20
N ASP A 32 13.18 -9.92 -3.34
CA ASP A 32 13.64 -9.42 -4.64
C ASP A 32 12.49 -8.64 -5.30
N TYR A 33 12.70 -7.33 -5.47
CA TYR A 33 11.68 -6.43 -5.99
C TYR A 33 11.50 -6.50 -7.51
N GLY A 34 12.21 -7.38 -8.23
CA GLY A 34 12.03 -7.57 -9.67
C GLY A 34 10.59 -7.93 -10.05
N ASP A 35 10.02 -8.95 -9.42
CA ASP A 35 8.64 -9.38 -9.66
C ASP A 35 7.63 -8.29 -9.26
N LEU A 36 7.96 -7.50 -8.23
CA LEU A 36 7.11 -6.39 -7.78
C LEU A 36 7.11 -5.24 -8.80
N ILE A 37 8.28 -4.90 -9.35
CA ILE A 37 8.42 -3.89 -10.41
C ILE A 37 7.60 -4.30 -11.64
N ASP A 38 7.76 -5.55 -12.10
CA ASP A 38 7.05 -6.05 -13.28
C ASP A 38 5.52 -6.07 -13.06
N LEU A 39 5.09 -6.40 -11.85
CA LEU A 39 3.68 -6.37 -11.48
C LEU A 39 3.15 -4.92 -11.45
N MET A 40 3.89 -4.00 -10.83
CA MET A 40 3.52 -2.59 -10.77
C MET A 40 3.45 -1.94 -12.15
N ASP A 41 4.36 -2.28 -13.06
CA ASP A 41 4.38 -1.78 -14.44
C ASP A 41 3.19 -2.31 -15.24
N ARG A 42 2.90 -3.61 -15.11
CA ARG A 42 1.77 -4.25 -15.81
C ARG A 42 0.40 -3.79 -15.34
N THR A 43 0.21 -3.62 -14.03
CA THR A 43 -1.12 -3.31 -13.49
C THR A 43 -1.40 -1.81 -13.45
N GLY A 44 -0.34 -1.00 -13.37
CA GLY A 44 -0.46 0.39 -12.94
C GLY A 44 -1.01 0.50 -11.51
N PRO A 45 -1.31 1.73 -11.05
CA PRO A 45 -1.75 2.01 -9.69
C PRO A 45 -3.13 1.39 -9.41
N VAL A 46 -3.21 0.53 -8.39
CA VAL A 46 -4.42 -0.24 -8.03
C VAL A 46 -4.63 -0.35 -6.52
N LEU A 47 -4.17 0.64 -5.74
CA LEU A 47 -4.26 0.62 -4.28
C LEU A 47 -5.68 0.38 -3.75
N GLU A 48 -6.72 0.85 -4.44
CA GLU A 48 -8.13 0.64 -4.05
C GLU A 48 -8.63 -0.80 -4.22
N LYS A 49 -7.88 -1.63 -4.96
CA LYS A 49 -8.21 -3.05 -5.21
C LYS A 49 -7.44 -3.99 -4.28
N LEU A 50 -6.45 -3.47 -3.56
CA LEU A 50 -5.65 -4.23 -2.62
C LEU A 50 -6.26 -4.15 -1.22
N SER A 51 -6.02 -5.17 -0.41
CA SER A 51 -6.31 -5.08 1.02
C SER A 51 -5.48 -3.96 1.65
N CYS A 52 -5.95 -3.43 2.79
CA CYS A 52 -5.17 -2.45 3.54
C CYS A 52 -3.77 -2.99 3.87
N GLU A 53 -3.64 -4.26 4.26
CA GLU A 53 -2.35 -4.84 4.63
C GLU A 53 -1.37 -4.83 3.45
N THR A 54 -1.81 -5.33 2.29
CA THR A 54 -1.00 -5.39 1.07
C THR A 54 -0.68 -3.99 0.52
N ALA A 55 -1.66 -3.08 0.53
CA ALA A 55 -1.44 -1.69 0.13
C ALA A 55 -0.43 -0.99 1.05
N ASN A 56 -0.50 -1.19 2.37
CA ASN A 56 0.44 -0.59 3.32
C ASN A 56 1.85 -1.14 3.14
N GLU A 57 1.99 -2.44 2.89
CA GLU A 57 3.29 -3.06 2.64
C GLU A 57 3.91 -2.57 1.33
N LEU A 58 3.10 -2.46 0.26
CA LEU A 58 3.54 -1.86 -1.01
C LEU A 58 4.02 -0.42 -0.81
N LEU A 59 3.27 0.40 -0.08
CA LEU A 59 3.65 1.78 0.23
C LEU A 59 4.93 1.85 1.05
N ARG A 60 5.13 0.92 1.99
CA ARG A 60 6.38 0.81 2.76
C ARG A 60 7.57 0.53 1.85
N VAL A 61 7.43 -0.38 0.89
CA VAL A 61 8.48 -0.68 -0.10
C VAL A 61 8.74 0.53 -1.00
N ILE A 62 7.69 1.19 -1.51
CA ILE A 62 7.81 2.41 -2.32
C ILE A 62 8.60 3.49 -1.56
N ALA A 63 8.29 3.73 -0.29
CA ALA A 63 9.01 4.70 0.52
C ALA A 63 10.48 4.30 0.76
N GLY A 64 10.74 3.02 1.07
CA GLY A 64 12.09 2.51 1.28
C GLY A 64 12.96 2.49 0.01
N GLN A 65 12.34 2.38 -1.17
CA GLN A 65 13.02 2.37 -2.46
C GLN A 65 12.95 3.73 -3.18
N PHE A 66 12.46 4.78 -2.52
CA PHE A 66 12.16 6.05 -3.18
C PHE A 66 13.38 6.72 -3.83
N LEU A 67 14.57 6.56 -3.26
CA LEU A 67 15.83 7.06 -3.82
C LEU A 67 16.38 6.22 -4.99
N ASN A 68 15.82 5.03 -5.23
CA ASN A 68 16.22 4.18 -6.34
C ASN A 68 15.54 4.68 -7.62
N LYS A 69 16.33 5.25 -8.55
CA LYS A 69 15.83 5.84 -9.80
C LYS A 69 14.93 4.92 -10.62
N LYS A 70 15.18 3.61 -10.62
CA LYS A 70 14.34 2.64 -11.35
C LYS A 70 12.95 2.49 -10.73
N PHE A 71 12.86 2.69 -9.42
CA PHE A 71 11.63 2.62 -8.64
C PHE A 71 10.86 3.93 -8.64
N PHE A 72 11.57 5.06 -8.66
CA PHE A 72 10.96 6.38 -8.56
C PHE A 72 9.95 6.66 -9.67
N ASP A 73 10.35 6.46 -10.93
CA ASP A 73 9.47 6.71 -12.08
C ASP A 73 8.21 5.82 -12.04
N LEU A 74 8.38 4.57 -11.58
CA LEU A 74 7.30 3.62 -11.42
C LEU A 74 6.41 3.91 -10.22
N ALA A 75 6.96 4.46 -9.13
CA ALA A 75 6.26 4.74 -7.89
C ALA A 75 5.43 6.03 -7.92
N LEU A 76 5.78 7.00 -8.77
CA LEU A 76 5.09 8.28 -8.86
C LEU A 76 3.56 8.15 -9.07
N PRO A 77 3.06 7.35 -10.04
CA PRO A 77 1.62 7.14 -10.24
C PRO A 77 0.91 6.55 -9.00
N TRP A 78 1.62 5.76 -8.20
CA TRP A 78 1.08 5.11 -6.99
C TRP A 78 0.93 6.10 -5.85
N LEU A 79 1.90 7.01 -5.70
CA LEU A 79 1.83 8.10 -4.73
C LEU A 79 0.73 9.09 -5.08
N GLN A 80 0.54 9.37 -6.37
CA GLN A 80 -0.57 10.20 -6.85
C GLN A 80 -1.92 9.56 -6.50
N GLN A 81 -2.08 8.26 -6.77
CA GLN A 81 -3.29 7.53 -6.40
C GLN A 81 -3.53 7.56 -4.88
N LEU A 82 -2.49 7.39 -4.06
CA LEU A 82 -2.62 7.49 -2.61
C LEU A 82 -3.12 8.88 -2.18
N ALA A 83 -2.58 9.94 -2.76
CA ALA A 83 -3.02 11.31 -2.50
C ALA A 83 -4.49 11.48 -2.87
N ASP A 84 -4.89 11.04 -4.07
CA ASP A 84 -6.28 11.13 -4.54
C ASP A 84 -7.23 10.34 -3.63
N LEU A 85 -6.89 9.09 -3.31
CA LEU A 85 -7.68 8.25 -2.40
C LEU A 85 -7.79 8.88 -1.01
N SER A 86 -6.75 9.56 -0.51
CA SER A 86 -6.79 10.23 0.80
C SER A 86 -7.75 11.43 0.85
N THR A 87 -8.08 12.01 -0.32
CA THR A 87 -9.09 13.08 -0.43
C THR A 87 -10.51 12.54 -0.53
N ILE A 88 -10.67 11.32 -1.06
CA ILE A 88 -11.97 10.67 -1.29
C ILE A 88 -12.40 9.84 -0.08
N TYR A 89 -11.46 9.12 0.54
CA TYR A 89 -11.70 8.20 1.65
C TYR A 89 -11.20 8.76 2.98
N LYS A 90 -11.80 8.30 4.08
CA LYS A 90 -11.22 8.56 5.40
C LYS A 90 -9.88 7.82 5.46
N THR A 91 -8.82 8.50 5.86
CA THR A 91 -7.43 7.99 5.85
C THR A 91 -7.25 6.64 6.57
N SER A 92 -8.15 6.33 7.51
CA SER A 92 -8.26 5.03 8.21
C SER A 92 -8.69 3.85 7.32
N GLN A 93 -9.11 4.10 6.07
CA GLN A 93 -9.50 3.07 5.10
C GLN A 93 -8.35 2.70 4.16
N LEU A 94 -7.28 3.51 4.12
CA LEU A 94 -6.11 3.27 3.26
C LEU A 94 -4.91 2.81 4.08
N PHE A 95 -4.74 3.36 5.27
CA PHE A 95 -3.70 2.92 6.19
C PHE A 95 -4.28 1.95 7.21
N ALA A 96 -3.58 0.85 7.44
CA ALA A 96 -3.92 -0.11 8.50
C ALA A 96 -3.91 0.56 9.88
N SER A 97 -3.08 1.60 10.07
CA SER A 97 -3.07 2.41 11.28
C SER A 97 -2.48 3.81 11.07
N VAL A 98 -2.75 4.72 12.02
CA VAL A 98 -2.11 6.06 12.08
C VAL A 98 -0.59 5.96 12.27
N ARG A 99 -0.09 4.88 12.89
CA ARG A 99 1.36 4.62 13.03
C ARG A 99 1.98 4.37 11.66
N THR A 100 1.39 3.47 10.87
CA THR A 100 1.86 3.13 9.52
C THR A 100 1.86 4.33 8.60
N GLN A 101 0.83 5.19 8.71
CA GLN A 101 0.78 6.46 8.00
C GLN A 101 1.96 7.38 8.35
N LYS A 102 2.26 7.54 9.65
CA LYS A 102 3.39 8.37 10.10
C LYS A 102 4.72 7.81 9.63
N GLU A 103 4.93 6.50 9.75
CA GLU A 103 6.17 5.84 9.31
C GLU A 103 6.39 6.03 7.81
N PHE A 104 5.34 5.88 7.00
CA PHE A 104 5.40 6.16 5.56
C PHE A 104 5.78 7.61 5.25
N LEU A 105 5.12 8.59 5.90
CA LEU A 105 5.42 10.01 5.70
C LEU A 105 6.85 10.36 6.14
N SER A 106 7.31 9.81 7.26
CA SER A 106 8.69 10.02 7.72
C SER A 106 9.71 9.44 6.76
N ALA A 107 9.48 8.24 6.23
CA ALA A 107 10.36 7.64 5.23
C ALA A 107 10.40 8.46 3.92
N LEU A 108 9.25 9.01 3.49
CA LEU A 108 9.19 9.88 2.32
C LEU A 108 9.91 11.22 2.54
N GLU A 109 9.76 11.83 3.73
CA GLU A 109 10.49 13.05 4.11
C GLU A 109 12.01 12.83 4.15
N GLU A 110 12.45 11.73 4.75
CA GLU A 110 13.86 11.33 4.79
C GLU A 110 14.40 11.16 3.37
N ALA A 111 13.67 10.48 2.49
CA ALA A 111 14.08 10.31 1.10
C ALA A 111 14.11 11.65 0.34
N ALA A 112 13.16 12.56 0.57
CA ALA A 112 13.14 13.87 -0.07
C ALA A 112 14.30 14.78 0.39
N THR A 113 14.73 14.64 1.64
CA THR A 113 15.84 15.44 2.21
C THR A 113 17.21 14.82 1.93
N SER A 114 17.29 13.49 1.83
CA SER A 114 18.53 12.76 1.51
C SER A 114 18.99 12.92 0.05
N GLY A 115 18.12 13.33 -0.87
CA GLY A 115 18.47 13.58 -2.28
C GLY A 115 19.31 14.84 -2.54
N TYR A 116 19.63 15.63 -1.51
CA TYR A 116 20.39 16.88 -1.58
C TYR A 116 21.82 16.81 -1.02
N MET A 117 22.33 15.61 -0.69
CA MET A 117 23.74 15.36 -0.36
C MET A 117 24.45 14.60 -1.48
#